data_AF-A0A948SMG8-F1
#
_entry.id   AF-A0A948SMG8-F1
#
_cell.length_a   1.000
_cell.length_b   1.000
_cell.length_c   1.000
_cell.angle_alpha   90.00
_cell.angle_beta   90.00
_cell.angle_gamma   90.00
#
_symmetry.space_group_name_H-M   'P 1'
#
loop_
_entity.id
_entity.type
_entity.pdbx_description
1 polymer ?
#
loop_
_entity_poly.entity_id
_entity_poly.type
_entity_poly.pdbx_seq_one_letter_code
_entity_poly.pdbx_strand_id
1 'polypeptide(L)' 'MGTIVCGYDGSDPCRAALAQAAEIATAMDDRLVVVFGFAVSRLGGEVPDYAKALHERADTVEKLARDQA' A
#
# COMPACT_ATOMS: atom_id res chain seq x y z
N MET A 1 14.29 16.74 8.23
CA MET A 1 14.09 15.35 7.82
C MET A 1 13.14 14.66 8.80
N GLY A 2 11.85 14.83 8.58
CA GLY A 2 10.78 14.03 9.17
C GLY A 2 10.52 12.74 8.39
N THR A 3 9.51 12.00 8.82
CA THR A 3 9.04 10.79 8.13
C THR A 3 7.52 10.79 8.09
N ILE A 4 6.96 10.65 6.90
CA ILE A 4 5.54 10.50 6.64
C ILE A 4 5.27 9.00 6.50
N VAL A 5 4.36 8.47 7.32
CA VAL A 5 3.93 7.06 7.24
C VAL A 5 2.52 7.02 6.65
N CYS A 6 2.37 6.34 5.51
CA CYS A 6 1.09 6.20 4.81
C CYS A 6 0.63 4.74 4.84
N GLY A 7 -0.48 4.46 5.54
CA GLY A 7 -1.15 3.16 5.46
C GLY A 7 -1.87 3.03 4.12
N TYR A 8 -1.67 1.91 3.43
CA TYR A 8 -2.20 1.69 2.08
C TYR A 8 -2.82 0.31 1.97
N ASP A 9 -4.05 0.20 1.50
CA ASP A 9 -4.74 -1.08 1.28
C ASP A 9 -5.06 -1.35 -0.20
N GLY A 10 -4.63 -0.45 -1.09
CA GLY A 10 -4.90 -0.53 -2.52
C GLY A 10 -6.33 -0.20 -2.93
N SER A 11 -7.16 0.36 -2.05
CA SER A 11 -8.47 0.93 -2.40
C SER A 11 -8.33 2.28 -3.14
N ASP A 12 -9.38 2.70 -3.87
CA ASP A 12 -9.38 3.99 -4.58
C ASP A 12 -9.15 5.20 -3.66
N PRO A 13 -9.79 5.30 -2.48
CA PRO A 13 -9.50 6.40 -1.54
C PRO A 13 -8.04 6.39 -1.07
N CYS A 14 -7.47 5.21 -0.84
CA CYS A 14 -6.07 5.09 -0.43
C CYS A 14 -5.08 5.47 -1.55
N ARG A 15 -5.43 5.26 -2.82
CA ARG A 15 -4.62 5.76 -3.96
C ARG A 15 -4.52 7.29 -3.96
N ALA A 16 -5.65 7.98 -3.76
CA ALA A 16 -5.67 9.43 -3.67
C ALA A 16 -4.86 9.94 -2.46
N ALA A 17 -4.98 9.27 -1.31
CA ALA A 17 -4.20 9.60 -0.12
C ALA A 17 -2.69 9.40 -0.33
N LEU A 18 -2.28 8.32 -1.01
CA LEU A 18 -0.88 8.07 -1.32
C LEU A 18 -0.30 9.16 -2.24
N ALA A 19 -1.03 9.55 -3.29
CA ALA A 19 -0.60 10.63 -4.18
C ALA A 19 -0.37 11.94 -3.42
N GLN A 20 -1.30 12.32 -2.54
CA GLN A 20 -1.16 13.52 -1.72
C GLN A 20 0.02 13.42 -0.74
N ALA A 21 0.25 12.24 -0.14
CA ALA A 21 1.37 12.03 0.77
C ALA A 21 2.73 12.14 0.06
N ALA A 22 2.83 11.69 -1.19
CA ALA A 22 4.02 11.82 -2.03
C ALA A 22 4.33 13.28 -2.38
N GLU A 23 3.30 14.06 -2.74
CA GLU A 23 3.44 15.51 -2.97
C GLU A 23 3.97 16.24 -1.73
N ILE A 24 3.41 15.93 -0.55
CA ILE A 24 3.83 16.55 0.72
C ILE A 24 5.27 16.16 1.07
N ALA A 25 5.61 14.87 0.97
CA ALA A 25 6.95 14.38 1.25
C ALA A 25 8.00 15.08 0.35
N THR A 26 7.68 15.22 -0.93
CA THR A 26 8.54 15.92 -1.90
C THR A 26 8.70 17.39 -1.57
N ALA A 27 7.60 18.09 -1.25
CA ALA A 27 7.64 19.52 -0.93
C ALA A 27 8.42 19.82 0.37
N MET A 28 8.46 18.86 1.30
CA MET A 28 9.10 19.00 2.61
C MET A 28 10.52 18.41 2.66
N ASP A 29 11.00 17.77 1.58
CA ASP A 29 12.22 16.96 1.57
C ASP A 29 12.20 15.89 2.69
N ASP A 30 11.03 15.28 2.91
CA ASP A 30 10.82 14.28 3.95
C ASP A 30 10.74 12.86 3.39
N ARG A 31 11.06 11.87 4.22
CA ARG A 31 10.97 10.46 3.83
C ARG A 31 9.52 9.98 3.85
N LEU A 32 9.04 9.41 2.74
CA LEU A 32 7.77 8.68 2.71
C LEU A 32 8.00 7.18 2.96
N VAL A 33 7.22 6.60 3.88
CA VAL A 33 7.16 5.16 4.15
C VAL A 33 5.73 4.68 3.92
N VAL A 34 5.54 3.78 2.97
CA VAL A 34 4.23 3.19 2.66
C VAL A 34 4.11 1.84 3.36
N VAL A 35 3.04 1.66 4.14
CA VAL A 35 2.74 0.42 4.86
C VAL A 35 1.52 -0.23 4.22
N PHE A 36 1.75 -1.30 3.45
CA PHE A 36 0.65 -2.04 2.85
C PHE A 36 -0.04 -2.93 3.90
N GLY A 37 -1.33 -2.70 4.12
CA GLY A 37 -2.16 -3.44 5.05
C GLY A 37 -3.37 -4.02 4.32
N PHE A 38 -3.59 -5.32 4.49
CA PHE A 38 -4.75 -6.01 3.94
C PHE A 38 -5.31 -6.96 5.00
N ALA A 39 -6.65 -7.03 5.11
CA ALA A 39 -7.34 -7.91 6.05
C ALA A 39 -8.14 -8.97 5.28
N VAL A 40 -7.90 -10.24 5.64
CA VAL A 40 -8.72 -11.36 5.16
C VAL A 40 -9.95 -11.54 6.03
N SER A 41 -11.11 -11.75 5.42
CA SER A 41 -12.22 -12.38 6.13
C SER A 41 -11.86 -13.81 6.49
N ARG A 42 -11.99 -14.18 7.78
CA ARG A 42 -11.77 -15.56 8.26
C ARG A 42 -12.95 -16.50 7.94
N LEU A 43 -14.01 -15.99 7.30
CA LEU A 43 -15.16 -16.77 6.86
C LEU A 43 -14.85 -17.41 5.49
N GLY A 44 -14.05 -18.45 5.51
CA GLY A 44 -13.65 -19.24 4.34
C GLY A 44 -12.39 -20.03 4.69
N GLY A 45 -12.54 -21.33 4.94
CA GLY A 45 -11.44 -22.21 5.36
C GLY A 45 -10.24 -22.18 4.40
N GLU A 46 -9.07 -22.56 4.91
CA GLU A 46 -7.77 -22.54 4.22
C GLU A 46 -7.87 -23.03 2.76
N VAL A 47 -7.60 -22.13 1.82
CA VAL A 47 -7.24 -22.49 0.45
C VAL A 47 -5.82 -21.95 0.22
N PRO A 48 -4.79 -22.80 0.16
CA PRO A 48 -3.41 -22.41 -0.12
C PRO A 48 -3.26 -21.50 -1.37
N ASP A 49 -4.13 -21.69 -2.35
CA ASP A 49 -4.20 -20.84 -3.56
C ASP A 49 -4.57 -19.38 -3.25
N TYR A 50 -5.33 -19.14 -2.17
CA TYR A 50 -5.72 -17.81 -1.76
C TYR A 50 -4.56 -17.03 -1.12
N ALA A 51 -3.73 -17.69 -0.32
CA ALA A 51 -2.50 -17.07 0.22
C ALA A 51 -1.51 -16.72 -0.89
N LYS A 52 -1.41 -17.55 -1.92
CA LYS A 52 -0.59 -17.27 -3.11
C LYS A 52 -1.15 -16.10 -3.93
N ALA A 53 -2.45 -16.11 -4.23
CA ALA A 53 -3.11 -14.99 -4.93
C ALA A 53 -2.97 -13.67 -4.15
N LEU A 54 -2.89 -13.75 -2.83
CA LEU A 54 -2.63 -12.62 -1.96
C LEU A 54 -1.23 -12.05 -2.08
N HIS A 55 -0.21 -12.90 -2.07
CA HIS A 55 1.16 -12.48 -2.31
C HIS A 55 1.30 -11.84 -3.68
N GLU A 56 0.74 -12.45 -4.72
CA GLU A 56 0.73 -11.90 -6.08
C GLU A 56 0.03 -10.53 -6.14
N ARG A 57 -1.06 -10.35 -5.37
CA ARG A 57 -1.75 -9.06 -5.25
C ARG A 57 -0.90 -8.03 -4.52
N ALA A 58 -0.24 -8.41 -3.42
CA ALA A 58 0.65 -7.52 -2.68
C ALA A 58 1.81 -7.04 -3.56
N ASP A 59 2.47 -7.94 -4.30
CA ASP A 59 3.55 -7.61 -5.23
C ASP A 59 3.09 -6.62 -6.31
N THR A 60 1.90 -6.83 -6.86
CA THR A 60 1.30 -5.93 -7.86
C THR A 60 1.07 -4.53 -7.27
N VAL A 61 0.58 -4.47 -6.04
CA VAL A 61 0.24 -3.21 -5.37
C VAL A 61 1.51 -2.48 -4.91
N GLU A 62 2.54 -3.19 -4.45
CA GLU A 62 3.85 -2.63 -4.14
C GLU A 62 4.47 -1.99 -5.39
N LYS A 63 4.43 -2.69 -6.52
CA LYS A 63 4.94 -2.18 -7.80
C LYS A 63 4.22 -0.89 -8.20
N LEU A 64 2.88 -0.87 -8.12
CA LEU A 64 2.10 0.33 -8.41
C LEU A 64 2.43 1.50 -7.47
N ALA A 65 2.64 1.24 -6.18
CA ALA A 65 3.01 2.28 -5.23
C ALA A 65 4.41 2.86 -5.53
N ARG A 66 5.35 2.02 -5.98
CA ARG A 66 6.69 2.44 -6.39
C ARG A 66 6.68 3.27 -7.68
N ASP A 67 5.82 2.92 -8.64
CA ASP A 67 5.71 3.65 -9.91
C ASP A 67 4.99 5.01 -9.77
N GLN A 68 4.32 5.25 -8.62
CA GLN A 68 3.57 6.48 -8.32
C GLN A 68 4.30 7.46 -7.39
N ALA A 69 5.42 7.04 -6.79
CA ALA A 69 6.26 7.85 -5.92
C ALA A 69 7.53 8.29 -6.67
#